data_AF-A7HCB0-F1
#
_entry.id   AF-A7HCB0-F1
#
_cell.length_a   1.000
_cell.length_b   1.000
_cell.length_c   1.000
_cell.angle_alpha   90.00
_cell.angle_beta   90.00
_cell.angle_gamma   90.00
#
_symmetry.space_group_name_H-M   'P 1'
#
loop_
_entity.id
_entity.type
_entity.pdbx_description
1 polymer ?
#
loop_
_entity_poly.entity_id
_entity_poly.type
_entity_poly.pdbx_seq_one_letter_code
_entity_poly.pdbx_strand_id
1 'polypeptide(L)'
;MSSKTSVITRKDMKEPDKFQHAAEQAAGWVAARRRQALLAGGAALGLVILVAVVLLVQSRRAETTGAAVSQLLSTVGGTVSTVPLPGQPGPFFPTEEARQRAIVGAADAVVAEHGGSAAALAALAKGDAHLRLREWDAAKAAYEKYLTEADRDDSLRFGALEGLALAGEGKGDLAAAADGFARMAKEAPAFSDRADLERARVLAAAGKLDEARQVLAAFPEQHKESPLAPEAAQRLGKLGGK
;
A
#
# COMPACT_ATOMS: atom_id res chain seq x y z
N MET A 1 -12.29 -35.42 -51.47
CA MET A 1 -12.97 -34.22 -50.94
C MET A 1 -12.37 -33.01 -51.65
N SER A 2 -13.13 -32.40 -52.57
CA SER A 2 -12.66 -31.29 -53.42
C SER A 2 -12.42 -30.02 -52.63
N SER A 3 -11.18 -29.53 -52.67
CA SER A 3 -10.87 -28.12 -52.46
C SER A 3 -11.50 -27.32 -53.61
N LYS A 4 -12.63 -26.65 -53.36
CA LYS A 4 -13.15 -25.64 -54.28
C LYS A 4 -12.25 -24.40 -54.19
N THR A 5 -11.24 -24.34 -55.04
CA THR A 5 -10.47 -23.12 -55.30
C THR A 5 -11.43 -22.11 -55.95
N SER A 6 -11.80 -21.05 -55.24
CA SER A 6 -12.56 -19.94 -55.81
C SER A 6 -11.68 -19.20 -56.81
N VAL A 7 -11.83 -19.52 -58.10
CA VAL A 7 -11.13 -18.83 -59.18
C VAL A 7 -11.77 -17.45 -59.36
N ILE A 8 -11.03 -16.39 -59.03
CA ILE A 8 -11.43 -14.99 -59.24
C ILE A 8 -11.61 -14.78 -60.74
N THR A 9 -12.78 -14.33 -61.17
CA THR A 9 -13.12 -14.14 -62.59
C THR A 9 -12.58 -12.79 -63.06
N ARG A 10 -12.21 -12.62 -64.34
CA ARG A 10 -11.78 -11.30 -64.91
C ARG A 10 -12.82 -10.17 -64.71
N LYS A 11 -14.07 -10.53 -64.40
CA LYS A 11 -15.17 -9.62 -64.07
C LYS A 11 -15.03 -9.07 -62.64
N ASP A 12 -14.61 -9.91 -61.69
CA ASP A 12 -14.34 -9.55 -60.29
C ASP A 12 -13.09 -8.64 -60.14
N MET A 13 -12.23 -8.60 -61.17
CA MET A 13 -11.08 -7.67 -61.24
C MET A 13 -11.43 -6.29 -61.82
N LYS A 14 -12.67 -6.11 -62.34
CA LYS A 14 -13.12 -4.86 -62.99
C LYS A 14 -14.20 -4.13 -62.20
N GLU A 15 -14.86 -4.80 -61.26
CA GLU A 15 -15.73 -4.15 -60.30
C GLU A 15 -14.87 -3.40 -59.29
N PRO A 16 -15.29 -2.21 -58.82
CA PRO A 16 -14.58 -1.54 -57.75
C PRO A 16 -14.48 -2.51 -56.57
N ASP A 17 -13.25 -2.77 -56.13
CA ASP A 17 -13.02 -3.59 -54.93
C ASP A 17 -13.93 -3.07 -53.81
N LYS A 18 -14.38 -3.93 -52.89
CA LYS A 18 -15.23 -3.53 -51.76
C LYS A 18 -14.62 -2.35 -50.98
N PHE A 19 -13.30 -2.24 -50.97
CA PHE A 19 -12.58 -1.07 -50.48
C PHE A 19 -12.82 0.21 -51.30
N GLN A 20 -12.82 0.13 -52.62
CA GLN A 20 -13.10 1.27 -53.51
C GLN A 20 -14.55 1.72 -53.36
N HIS A 21 -15.51 0.80 -53.33
CA HIS A 21 -16.91 1.14 -53.08
C HIS A 21 -17.14 1.72 -51.69
N ALA A 22 -16.50 1.17 -50.65
CA ALA A 22 -16.54 1.75 -49.31
C ALA A 22 -15.89 3.15 -49.27
N ALA A 23 -14.79 3.35 -49.99
CA ALA A 23 -14.10 4.64 -50.07
C ALA A 23 -14.93 5.69 -50.82
N GLU A 24 -15.59 5.33 -51.92
CA GLU A 24 -16.47 6.21 -52.68
C GLU A 24 -17.71 6.63 -51.86
N GLN A 25 -18.33 5.69 -51.15
CA GLN A 25 -19.46 5.99 -50.27
C GLN A 25 -19.05 6.86 -49.09
N ALA A 26 -17.89 6.59 -48.48
CA ALA A 26 -17.32 7.44 -47.42
C ALA A 26 -17.00 8.85 -47.94
N ALA A 27 -16.39 8.97 -49.12
CA ALA A 27 -16.06 10.25 -49.74
C ALA A 27 -17.32 11.07 -50.05
N GLY A 28 -18.36 10.44 -50.61
CA GLY A 28 -19.65 11.08 -50.87
C GLY A 28 -20.34 11.58 -49.60
N TRP A 29 -20.30 10.78 -48.52
CA TRP A 29 -20.85 11.16 -47.22
C TRP A 29 -20.08 12.32 -46.57
N VAL A 30 -18.74 12.28 -46.59
CA VAL A 30 -17.87 13.34 -46.07
C VAL A 30 -18.06 14.64 -46.85
N ALA A 31 -18.19 14.57 -48.19
CA ALA A 31 -18.44 15.75 -49.02
C ALA A 31 -19.80 16.39 -48.71
N ALA A 32 -20.86 15.58 -48.58
CA ALA A 32 -22.21 16.06 -48.26
C ALA A 32 -22.34 16.62 -46.82
N ARG A 33 -21.51 16.15 -45.89
CA ARG A 33 -21.55 16.52 -44.46
C ARG A 33 -20.25 17.14 -43.96
N ARG A 34 -19.52 17.83 -44.84
CA ARG A 34 -18.15 18.33 -44.59
C ARG A 34 -17.96 19.03 -43.25
N ARG A 35 -18.92 19.89 -42.84
CA ARG A 35 -18.87 20.58 -41.54
C ARG A 35 -18.99 19.60 -40.35
N GLN A 36 -19.89 18.63 -40.42
CA GLN A 36 -20.06 17.61 -39.38
C GLN A 36 -18.89 16.61 -39.36
N ALA A 37 -18.37 16.24 -40.53
CA ALA A 37 -17.21 15.37 -40.65
C ALA A 37 -15.94 16.04 -40.11
N LEU A 38 -15.73 17.34 -40.37
CA LEU A 38 -14.63 18.12 -39.78
C LEU A 38 -14.76 18.24 -38.26
N LEU A 39 -15.96 18.51 -37.74
CA LEU A 39 -16.20 18.57 -36.30
C LEU A 39 -15.98 17.21 -35.62
N ALA A 40 -16.49 16.13 -36.20
CA ALA A 40 -16.32 14.78 -35.68
C ALA A 40 -14.85 14.33 -35.74
N GLY A 41 -14.16 14.60 -36.85
CA GLY A 41 -12.72 14.31 -37.00
C GLY A 41 -11.87 15.12 -36.03
N GLY A 42 -12.17 16.41 -35.84
CA GLY A 42 -11.51 17.26 -34.86
C GLY A 42 -11.76 16.81 -33.42
N ALA A 43 -12.99 16.40 -33.09
CA ALA A 43 -13.32 15.86 -31.78
C ALA A 43 -12.62 14.52 -31.50
N ALA A 44 -12.59 13.61 -32.49
CA ALA A 44 -11.88 12.35 -32.39
C ALA A 44 -10.37 12.56 -32.21
N LEU A 45 -9.77 13.45 -32.99
CA LEU A 45 -8.35 13.79 -32.85
C LEU A 45 -8.06 14.44 -31.49
N GLY A 46 -8.92 15.37 -31.04
CA GLY A 46 -8.81 16.00 -29.72
C GLY A 46 -8.87 14.97 -28.59
N LEU A 47 -9.76 13.97 -28.69
CA LEU A 47 -9.86 12.88 -27.72
C LEU A 47 -8.59 12.01 -27.73
N VAL A 48 -8.05 11.66 -28.90
CA VAL A 48 -6.81 10.89 -29.01
C VAL A 48 -5.63 11.65 -28.39
N ILE A 49 -5.51 12.95 -28.66
CA ILE A 49 -4.48 13.80 -28.06
C ILE A 49 -4.65 13.86 -26.54
N LEU A 50 -5.88 14.06 -26.05
CA LEU A 50 -6.18 14.07 -24.62
C LEU A 50 -5.74 12.75 -23.95
N VAL A 51 -6.11 11.61 -24.54
CA VAL A 51 -5.71 10.29 -24.04
C VAL A 51 -4.18 10.14 -24.05
N ALA A 52 -3.51 10.52 -25.14
CA ALA A 52 -2.05 10.46 -25.23
C ALA A 52 -1.37 11.33 -24.16
N VAL A 53 -1.86 12.55 -23.92
CA VAL A 53 -1.37 13.44 -22.87
C VAL A 53 -1.57 12.82 -21.49
N VAL A 54 -2.76 12.27 -21.22
CA VAL A 54 -3.05 11.59 -19.94
C VAL A 54 -2.10 10.42 -19.71
N LEU A 55 -1.87 9.57 -20.72
CA LEU A 55 -0.95 8.43 -20.62
C LEU A 55 0.50 8.88 -20.38
N LEU A 56 0.97 9.93 -21.07
CA LEU A 56 2.31 10.50 -20.87
C LEU A 56 2.51 11.13 -19.49
N VAL A 57 1.48 11.79 -18.95
CA VAL A 57 1.53 12.35 -17.59
C VAL A 57 1.52 11.22 -16.55
N GLN A 58 0.70 10.19 -16.75
CA GLN A 58 0.65 9.04 -15.85
C GLN A 58 1.96 8.26 -15.84
N SER A 59 2.59 8.03 -17.01
CA SER A 59 3.88 7.31 -17.07
C SER A 59 4.99 8.09 -16.35
N ARG A 60 5.10 9.40 -16.59
CA ARG A 60 6.07 10.27 -15.89
C ARG A 60 5.83 10.32 -14.38
N ARG A 61 4.56 10.38 -13.96
CA ARG A 61 4.21 10.32 -12.52
C ARG A 61 4.60 8.98 -11.92
N ALA A 62 4.32 7.87 -12.61
CA ALA A 62 4.67 6.54 -12.12
C ALA A 62 6.19 6.36 -11.97
N GLU A 63 6.99 6.87 -12.93
CA GLU A 63 8.45 6.84 -12.86
C GLU A 63 9.01 7.64 -11.69
N THR A 64 8.52 8.87 -11.49
CA THR A 64 8.97 9.75 -10.39
C THR A 64 8.56 9.22 -9.03
N THR A 65 7.30 8.80 -8.87
CA THR A 65 6.83 8.15 -7.64
C THR A 65 7.62 6.87 -7.35
N GLY A 66 7.87 6.05 -8.37
CA GLY A 66 8.63 4.81 -8.24
C GLY A 66 10.07 5.06 -7.78
N ALA A 67 10.73 6.09 -8.32
CA ALA A 67 12.06 6.49 -7.90
C ALA A 67 12.08 6.98 -6.43
N ALA A 68 11.13 7.82 -6.03
CA ALA A 68 11.04 8.34 -4.68
C ALA A 68 10.77 7.22 -3.65
N VAL A 69 9.84 6.31 -3.95
CA VAL A 69 9.56 5.14 -3.10
C VAL A 69 10.77 4.20 -3.06
N SER A 70 11.47 3.98 -4.18
CA SER A 70 12.69 3.17 -4.20
C SER A 70 13.79 3.79 -3.33
N GLN A 71 13.95 5.11 -3.35
CA GLN A 71 14.89 5.81 -2.48
C GLN A 71 14.50 5.66 -1.00
N LEU A 72 13.22 5.81 -0.65
CA LEU A 72 12.74 5.54 0.70
C LEU A 72 13.05 4.10 1.12
N LEU A 73 12.72 3.10 0.30
CA LEU A 73 12.95 1.69 0.61
C LEU A 73 14.44 1.36 0.72
N SER A 74 15.31 1.97 -0.08
CA SER A 74 16.76 1.80 0.07
C SER A 74 17.29 2.45 1.35
N THR A 75 16.70 3.56 1.79
CA THR A 75 17.01 4.20 3.09
C THR A 75 16.57 3.31 4.24
N VAL A 76 15.36 2.73 4.15
CA VAL A 76 14.85 1.74 5.11
C VAL A 76 15.74 0.49 5.13
N GLY A 77 16.21 0.00 3.99
CA GLY A 77 17.12 -1.14 3.90
C GLY A 77 18.59 -0.82 4.22
N GLY A 78 18.92 0.44 4.51
CA GLY A 78 20.29 0.88 4.74
C GLY A 78 20.91 0.28 6.00
N THR A 79 22.24 0.23 6.02
CA THR A 79 23.00 -0.47 7.06
C THR A 79 23.63 0.50 8.05
N VAL A 80 23.54 0.20 9.34
CA VAL A 80 24.29 0.92 10.37
C VAL A 80 25.72 0.39 10.41
N SER A 81 26.67 1.18 9.95
CA SER A 81 28.10 0.88 10.03
C SER A 81 28.91 2.18 9.96
N THR A 82 29.98 2.25 10.74
CA THR A 82 30.95 3.35 10.66
C THR A 82 31.97 3.17 9.54
N VAL A 83 32.01 1.99 8.90
CA VAL A 83 32.90 1.65 7.79
C VAL A 83 32.09 1.01 6.65
N PRO A 84 32.29 1.41 5.38
CA PRO A 84 31.64 0.76 4.25
C PRO A 84 31.98 -0.74 4.21
N LEU A 85 30.96 -1.60 4.23
CA LEU A 85 31.15 -3.05 4.13
C LEU A 85 31.18 -3.45 2.65
N PRO A 86 32.25 -4.12 2.17
CA PRO A 86 32.34 -4.56 0.78
C PRO A 86 31.17 -5.49 0.42
N GLY A 87 30.52 -5.21 -0.72
CA GLY A 87 29.44 -6.07 -1.26
C GLY A 87 28.06 -5.83 -0.65
N GLN A 88 27.90 -4.88 0.28
CA GLN A 88 26.59 -4.53 0.82
C GLN A 88 25.98 -3.34 0.06
N PRO A 89 24.87 -3.53 -0.67
CA PRO A 89 24.21 -2.44 -1.38
C PRO A 89 23.44 -1.53 -0.42
N GLY A 90 23.30 -0.26 -0.79
CA GLY A 90 22.49 0.73 -0.07
C GLY A 90 23.31 1.75 0.74
N PRO A 91 22.62 2.70 1.38
CA PRO A 91 23.27 3.73 2.19
C PRO A 91 23.80 3.15 3.51
N PHE A 92 24.93 3.68 3.97
CA PHE A 92 25.49 3.41 5.28
C PHE A 92 25.20 4.58 6.22
N PHE A 93 24.80 4.26 7.45
CA PHE A 93 24.53 5.24 8.48
C PHE A 93 25.46 5.02 9.68
N PRO A 94 25.97 6.09 10.29
CA PRO A 94 26.89 5.97 11.43
C PRO A 94 26.20 5.43 12.68
N THR A 95 24.90 5.68 12.83
CA THR A 95 24.08 5.25 13.98
C THR A 95 22.68 4.87 13.52
N GLU A 96 21.98 4.10 14.36
CA GLU A 96 20.57 3.79 14.13
C GLU A 96 19.70 5.06 14.16
N GLU A 97 20.01 6.02 15.05
CA GLU A 97 19.31 7.30 15.07
C GLU A 97 19.45 8.06 13.74
N ALA A 98 20.67 8.14 13.18
CA ALA A 98 20.91 8.80 11.90
C ALA A 98 20.12 8.11 10.76
N ARG A 99 20.05 6.78 10.78
CA ARG A 99 19.23 6.01 9.83
C ARG A 99 17.75 6.34 9.98
N GLN A 100 17.21 6.35 11.19
CA GLN A 100 15.78 6.64 11.40
C GLN A 100 15.43 8.08 10.99
N ARG A 101 16.29 9.06 11.29
CA ARG A 101 16.12 10.44 10.81
C ARG A 101 16.14 10.54 9.29
N ALA A 102 17.02 9.78 8.62
CA ALA A 102 17.05 9.72 7.17
C ALA A 102 15.77 9.10 6.59
N ILE A 103 15.21 8.06 7.23
CA ILE A 103 13.92 7.46 6.84
C ILE A 103 12.80 8.50 6.96
N VAL A 104 12.74 9.27 8.06
CA VAL A 104 11.75 10.34 8.22
C VAL A 104 11.86 11.37 7.10
N GLY A 105 13.07 11.84 6.79
CA GLY A 105 13.29 12.81 5.71
C GLY A 105 12.91 12.28 4.32
N ALA A 106 13.26 11.03 4.01
CA ALA A 106 12.89 10.38 2.76
C ALA A 106 11.36 10.18 2.65
N ALA A 107 10.71 9.82 3.74
CA ALA A 107 9.25 9.67 3.78
C ALA A 107 8.54 11.02 3.61
N ASP A 108 9.06 12.09 4.21
CA ASP A 108 8.52 13.45 4.04
C ASP A 108 8.60 13.94 2.61
N ALA A 109 9.69 13.64 1.89
CA ALA A 109 9.81 13.92 0.47
C ALA A 109 8.72 13.19 -0.35
N VAL A 110 8.51 11.90 -0.08
CA VAL A 110 7.47 11.12 -0.78
C VAL A 110 6.07 11.69 -0.54
N VAL A 111 5.75 12.03 0.71
CA VAL A 111 4.43 12.57 1.10
C VAL A 111 4.20 13.97 0.53
N ALA A 112 5.24 14.78 0.38
CA ALA A 112 5.11 16.13 -0.16
C ALA A 112 4.84 16.14 -1.68
N GLU A 113 5.43 15.19 -2.40
CA GLU A 113 5.41 15.18 -3.87
C GLU A 113 4.40 14.17 -4.47
N HIS A 114 4.00 13.17 -3.68
CA HIS A 114 3.17 12.06 -4.14
C HIS A 114 2.00 11.79 -3.19
N GLY A 115 0.94 11.16 -3.72
CA GLY A 115 -0.26 10.78 -2.98
C GLY A 115 -0.61 9.30 -3.15
N GLY A 116 -1.72 8.87 -2.57
CA GLY A 116 -2.21 7.50 -2.68
C GLY A 116 -1.30 6.49 -1.97
N SER A 117 -1.13 5.29 -2.55
CA SER A 117 -0.39 4.19 -1.92
C SER A 117 1.07 4.51 -1.60
N ALA A 118 1.72 5.39 -2.38
CA ALA A 118 3.08 5.84 -2.10
C ALA A 118 3.16 6.70 -0.83
N ALA A 119 2.23 7.64 -0.67
CA ALA A 119 2.14 8.47 0.53
C ALA A 119 1.76 7.65 1.77
N ALA A 120 0.85 6.68 1.61
CA ALA A 120 0.52 5.74 2.66
C ALA A 120 1.77 4.96 3.09
N LEU A 121 2.46 4.28 2.16
CA LEU A 121 3.68 3.53 2.50
C LEU A 121 4.74 4.41 3.19
N ALA A 122 4.90 5.65 2.74
CA ALA A 122 5.79 6.62 3.38
C ALA A 122 5.34 6.98 4.80
N ALA A 123 4.03 7.18 5.03
CA ALA A 123 3.49 7.43 6.36
C ALA A 123 3.73 6.24 7.32
N LEU A 124 3.61 5.00 6.84
CA LEU A 124 3.94 3.81 7.64
C LEU A 124 5.43 3.78 8.02
N ALA A 125 6.32 3.94 7.03
CA ALA A 125 7.77 3.95 7.28
C ALA A 125 8.19 5.09 8.22
N LYS A 126 7.55 6.26 8.10
CA LYS A 126 7.73 7.40 8.99
C LYS A 126 7.26 7.09 10.42
N GLY A 127 6.12 6.42 10.58
CA GLY A 127 5.61 5.96 11.86
C GLY A 127 6.60 5.04 12.57
N ASP A 128 7.11 4.02 11.87
CA ASP A 128 8.10 3.08 12.39
C ASP A 128 9.39 3.79 12.81
N ALA A 129 9.84 4.76 12.02
CA ALA A 129 11.04 5.52 12.33
C ALA A 129 10.86 6.39 13.58
N HIS A 130 9.76 7.11 13.69
CA HIS A 130 9.43 7.89 14.90
C HIS A 130 9.27 7.01 16.13
N LEU A 131 8.66 5.81 15.99
CA LEU A 131 8.52 4.87 17.09
C LEU A 131 9.90 4.44 17.61
N ARG A 132 10.85 4.11 16.72
CA ARG A 132 12.24 3.76 17.09
C ARG A 132 13.00 4.93 17.71
N LEU A 133 12.71 6.15 17.27
CA LEU A 133 13.24 7.39 17.84
C LEU A 133 12.58 7.79 19.17
N ARG A 134 11.56 7.04 19.62
CA ARG A 134 10.74 7.36 20.80
C ARG A 134 9.97 8.67 20.70
N GLU A 135 9.69 9.10 19.48
CA GLU A 135 8.90 10.29 19.16
C GLU A 135 7.43 9.91 19.08
N TRP A 136 6.85 9.54 20.22
CA TRP A 136 5.56 8.84 20.31
C TRP A 136 4.42 9.57 19.60
N ASP A 137 4.30 10.88 19.79
CA ASP A 137 3.21 11.65 19.17
C ASP A 137 3.36 11.75 17.65
N ALA A 138 4.60 11.87 17.16
CA ALA A 138 4.89 11.87 15.73
C ALA A 138 4.63 10.49 15.11
N ALA A 139 4.97 9.41 15.84
CA ALA A 139 4.68 8.04 15.43
C ALA A 139 3.17 7.81 15.30
N LYS A 140 2.40 8.19 16.33
CA LYS A 140 0.93 8.09 16.31
C LYS A 140 0.32 8.83 15.11
N ALA A 141 0.72 10.08 14.89
CA ALA A 141 0.21 10.87 13.78
C ALA A 141 0.51 10.23 12.41
N ALA A 142 1.70 9.65 12.24
CA ALA A 142 2.08 8.98 11.01
C ALA A 142 1.30 7.66 10.78
N TYR A 143 1.10 6.85 11.83
CA TYR A 143 0.26 5.65 11.73
C TYR A 143 -1.22 5.97 11.51
N GLU A 144 -1.76 7.01 12.14
CA GLU A 144 -3.14 7.46 11.88
C GLU A 144 -3.32 7.94 10.44
N LYS A 145 -2.32 8.67 9.91
CA LYS A 145 -2.28 9.06 8.51
C LYS A 145 -2.30 7.83 7.60
N TYR A 146 -1.47 6.82 7.90
CA TYR A 146 -1.50 5.54 7.17
C TYR A 146 -2.90 4.93 7.15
N LEU A 147 -3.51 4.78 8.33
CA LEU A 147 -4.80 4.10 8.48
C LEU A 147 -5.95 4.85 7.80
N THR A 148 -5.80 6.15 7.57
CA THR A 148 -6.74 7.01 6.85
C THR A 148 -6.56 6.94 5.34
N GLU A 149 -5.33 6.89 4.85
CA GLU A 149 -5.01 6.91 3.42
C GLU A 149 -4.98 5.52 2.77
N ALA A 150 -4.62 4.48 3.52
CA ALA A 150 -4.57 3.11 3.04
C ALA A 150 -5.98 2.51 2.92
N ASP A 151 -6.16 1.63 1.93
CA ASP A 151 -7.37 0.84 1.78
C ASP A 151 -7.66 0.02 3.05
N ARG A 152 -8.94 -0.31 3.28
CA ARG A 152 -9.35 -1.09 4.47
C ARG A 152 -8.81 -2.51 4.49
N ASP A 153 -8.56 -3.08 3.32
CA ASP A 153 -8.05 -4.45 3.15
C ASP A 153 -6.53 -4.47 2.89
N ASP A 154 -5.86 -3.33 3.04
CA ASP A 154 -4.42 -3.25 2.86
C ASP A 154 -3.69 -4.14 3.89
N SER A 155 -2.78 -4.98 3.38
CA SER A 155 -2.12 -6.02 4.17
C SER A 155 -1.13 -5.49 5.20
N LEU A 156 -0.77 -4.21 5.18
CA LEU A 156 0.15 -3.59 6.13
C LEU A 156 -0.58 -2.79 7.22
N ARG A 157 -1.92 -2.71 7.18
CA ARG A 157 -2.72 -2.06 8.25
C ARG A 157 -2.43 -2.60 9.64
N PHE A 158 -2.17 -3.90 9.76
CA PHE A 158 -1.83 -4.49 11.05
C PHE A 158 -0.58 -3.83 11.66
N GLY A 159 0.42 -3.49 10.85
CA GLY A 159 1.65 -2.85 11.30
C GLY A 159 1.40 -1.45 11.83
N ALA A 160 0.54 -0.67 11.17
CA ALA A 160 0.15 0.65 11.67
C ALA A 160 -0.71 0.58 12.95
N LEU A 161 -1.63 -0.39 13.04
CA LEU A 161 -2.45 -0.60 14.23
C LEU A 161 -1.58 -1.02 15.44
N GLU A 162 -0.64 -1.94 15.22
CA GLU A 162 0.34 -2.35 16.23
C GLU A 162 1.23 -1.17 16.64
N GLY A 163 1.78 -0.44 15.66
CA GLY A 163 2.62 0.73 15.90
C GLY A 163 1.91 1.83 16.69
N LEU A 164 0.61 2.06 16.44
CA LEU A 164 -0.21 3.01 17.20
C LEU A 164 -0.35 2.60 18.68
N ALA A 165 -0.60 1.32 18.93
CA ALA A 165 -0.67 0.76 20.28
C ALA A 165 0.69 0.85 21.01
N LEU A 166 1.77 0.48 20.32
CA LEU A 166 3.14 0.55 20.84
C LEU A 166 3.58 1.99 21.12
N ALA A 167 3.18 2.96 20.29
CA ALA A 167 3.46 4.37 20.56
C ALA A 167 2.68 4.87 21.80
N GLY A 168 1.45 4.38 22.01
CA GLY A 168 0.68 4.62 23.23
C GLY A 168 1.39 4.06 24.46
N GLU A 169 1.85 2.83 24.38
CA GLU A 169 2.57 2.15 25.44
C GLU A 169 3.89 2.85 25.76
N GLY A 170 4.68 3.20 24.75
CA GLY A 170 5.95 3.91 24.91
C GLY A 170 5.80 5.28 25.58
N LYS A 171 4.64 5.93 25.40
CA LYS A 171 4.27 7.17 26.09
C LYS A 171 3.79 6.95 27.54
N GLY A 172 3.59 5.70 27.95
CA GLY A 172 3.07 5.32 29.26
C GLY A 172 1.54 5.27 29.34
N ASP A 173 0.84 5.45 28.23
CA ASP A 173 -0.63 5.37 28.17
C ASP A 173 -1.07 3.93 27.92
N LEU A 174 -0.95 3.11 28.97
CA LEU A 174 -1.23 1.68 28.91
C LEU A 174 -2.71 1.38 28.64
N ALA A 175 -3.62 2.26 29.05
CA ALA A 175 -5.05 2.10 28.76
C ALA A 175 -5.30 2.26 27.25
N ALA A 176 -4.81 3.35 26.65
CA ALA A 176 -4.95 3.56 25.21
C ALA A 176 -4.21 2.49 24.39
N ALA A 177 -3.07 1.97 24.88
CA ALA A 177 -2.37 0.88 24.23
C ALA A 177 -3.19 -0.43 24.22
N ALA A 178 -3.83 -0.77 25.34
CA ALA A 178 -4.73 -1.93 25.40
C ALA A 178 -5.94 -1.78 24.45
N ASP A 179 -6.52 -0.59 24.36
CA ASP A 179 -7.59 -0.29 23.40
C ASP A 179 -7.09 -0.34 21.95
N GLY A 180 -5.85 0.10 21.70
CA GLY A 180 -5.19 -0.01 20.40
C GLY A 180 -5.02 -1.47 19.96
N PHE A 181 -4.57 -2.35 20.84
CA PHE A 181 -4.49 -3.78 20.55
C PHE A 181 -5.87 -4.44 20.39
N ALA A 182 -6.88 -4.01 21.15
CA ALA A 182 -8.26 -4.47 20.94
C ALA A 182 -8.78 -4.06 19.55
N ARG A 183 -8.48 -2.84 19.11
CA ARG A 183 -8.78 -2.36 17.76
C ARG A 183 -8.03 -3.18 16.70
N MET A 184 -6.76 -3.48 16.92
CA MET A 184 -5.96 -4.34 16.04
C MET A 184 -6.61 -5.72 15.87
N ALA A 185 -7.04 -6.36 16.97
CA ALA A 185 -7.70 -7.67 16.89
C ALA A 185 -8.97 -7.64 16.03
N LYS A 186 -9.71 -6.52 16.05
CA LYS A 186 -10.94 -6.33 15.26
C LYS A 186 -10.66 -5.98 13.80
N GLU A 187 -9.72 -5.07 13.53
CA GLU A 187 -9.46 -4.54 12.19
C GLU A 187 -8.45 -5.37 11.39
N ALA A 188 -7.65 -6.20 12.06
CA ALA A 188 -6.71 -7.12 11.43
C ALA A 188 -6.89 -8.56 11.97
N PRO A 189 -7.99 -9.26 11.63
CA PRO A 189 -8.32 -10.57 12.19
C PRO A 189 -7.23 -11.63 12.02
N ALA A 190 -6.44 -11.56 10.94
CA ALA A 190 -5.31 -12.46 10.69
C ALA A 190 -4.18 -12.35 11.74
N PHE A 191 -4.17 -11.27 12.54
CA PHE A 191 -3.21 -11.01 13.61
C PHE A 191 -3.90 -10.84 14.96
N SER A 192 -5.17 -11.27 15.07
CA SER A 192 -5.98 -11.08 16.28
C SER A 192 -5.43 -11.84 17.49
N ASP A 193 -4.84 -13.01 17.27
CA ASP A 193 -4.18 -13.80 18.31
C ASP A 193 -2.98 -13.07 18.93
N ARG A 194 -2.10 -12.50 18.09
CA ARG A 194 -1.00 -11.65 18.54
C ARG A 194 -1.52 -10.40 19.25
N ALA A 195 -2.55 -9.76 18.70
CA ALA A 195 -3.13 -8.56 19.27
C ALA A 195 -3.71 -8.81 20.67
N ASP A 196 -4.43 -9.92 20.87
CA ASP A 196 -4.97 -10.30 22.18
C ASP A 196 -3.87 -10.67 23.18
N LEU A 197 -2.79 -11.32 22.74
CA LEU A 197 -1.61 -11.56 23.60
C LEU A 197 -0.97 -10.26 24.08
N GLU A 198 -0.77 -9.30 23.19
CA GLU A 198 -0.16 -8.01 23.51
C GLU A 198 -1.10 -7.15 24.35
N ARG A 199 -2.40 -7.16 24.06
CA ARG A 199 -3.43 -6.54 24.90
C ARG A 199 -3.37 -7.06 26.33
N ALA A 200 -3.33 -8.37 26.52
CA ALA A 200 -3.24 -8.96 27.86
C ALA A 200 -1.96 -8.55 28.59
N ARG A 201 -0.83 -8.47 27.88
CA ARG A 201 0.45 -8.00 28.45
C ARG A 201 0.35 -6.56 28.93
N VAL A 202 -0.20 -5.67 28.10
CA VAL A 202 -0.36 -4.25 28.45
C VAL A 202 -1.36 -4.07 29.59
N LEU A 203 -2.47 -4.81 29.59
CA LEU A 203 -3.44 -4.81 30.70
C LEU A 203 -2.79 -5.23 32.02
N ALA A 204 -1.96 -6.29 31.99
CA ALA A 204 -1.23 -6.73 33.17
C ALA A 204 -0.24 -5.66 33.66
N ALA A 205 0.50 -5.01 32.75
CA ALA A 205 1.39 -3.91 33.07
C ALA A 205 0.65 -2.68 33.64
N ALA A 206 -0.61 -2.46 33.23
CA ALA A 206 -1.48 -1.43 33.76
C ALA A 206 -2.11 -1.78 35.14
N GLY A 207 -1.79 -2.95 35.71
CA GLY A 207 -2.37 -3.44 36.96
C GLY A 207 -3.80 -4.01 36.81
N LYS A 208 -4.32 -4.10 35.59
CA LYS A 208 -5.66 -4.63 35.28
C LYS A 208 -5.62 -6.15 35.13
N LEU A 209 -5.23 -6.83 36.21
CA LEU A 209 -4.92 -8.27 36.18
C LEU A 209 -6.15 -9.13 35.83
N ASP A 210 -7.35 -8.75 36.28
CA ASP A 210 -8.57 -9.51 35.97
C ASP A 210 -8.94 -9.43 34.49
N GLU A 211 -8.83 -8.24 33.88
CA GLU A 211 -9.04 -8.06 32.44
C GLU A 211 -7.99 -8.84 31.64
N ALA A 212 -6.72 -8.81 32.06
CA ALA A 212 -5.65 -9.56 31.41
C ALA A 212 -5.90 -11.08 31.45
N ARG A 213 -6.32 -11.61 32.61
CA ARG A 213 -6.68 -13.03 32.76
C ARG A 213 -7.85 -13.39 31.87
N GLN A 214 -8.88 -12.54 31.78
CA GLN A 214 -10.06 -12.79 30.96
C GLN A 214 -9.69 -12.94 29.48
N VAL A 215 -8.82 -12.06 28.96
CA VAL A 215 -8.32 -12.14 27.58
C VAL A 215 -7.57 -13.46 27.34
N LEU A 216 -6.64 -13.82 28.24
CA LEU A 216 -5.84 -15.03 28.09
C LEU A 216 -6.65 -16.32 28.28
N ALA A 217 -7.66 -16.33 29.15
CA ALA A 217 -8.53 -17.47 29.37
C ALA A 217 -9.47 -17.74 28.18
N ALA A 218 -9.87 -16.69 27.46
CA ALA A 218 -10.66 -16.83 26.23
C ALA A 218 -9.83 -17.27 25.02
N PHE A 219 -8.50 -17.17 25.09
CA PHE A 219 -7.58 -17.39 23.98
C PHE A 219 -7.73 -18.75 23.28
N PRO A 220 -7.82 -19.91 23.98
CA PRO A 220 -7.93 -21.20 23.31
C PRO A 220 -9.23 -21.36 22.51
N GLU A 221 -10.31 -20.70 22.94
CA GLU A 221 -11.59 -20.74 22.22
C GLU A 221 -11.65 -19.73 21.08
N GLN A 222 -11.05 -18.55 21.25
CA GLN A 222 -11.02 -17.50 20.24
C GLN A 222 -9.99 -17.79 19.13
N HIS A 223 -8.88 -18.46 19.47
CA HIS A 223 -7.72 -18.66 18.60
C HIS A 223 -7.30 -20.14 18.54
N LYS A 224 -8.24 -21.02 18.20
CA LYS A 224 -8.10 -22.49 18.28
C LYS A 224 -6.89 -23.08 17.57
N GLU A 225 -6.49 -22.49 16.46
CA GLU A 225 -5.37 -22.96 15.63
C GLU A 225 -4.10 -22.13 15.82
N SER A 226 -4.10 -21.16 16.76
CA SER A 226 -2.98 -20.27 16.94
C SER A 226 -1.78 -20.99 17.56
N PRO A 227 -0.57 -20.86 16.97
CA PRO A 227 0.65 -21.38 17.58
C PRO A 227 1.02 -20.65 18.88
N LEU A 228 0.33 -19.55 19.20
CA LEU A 228 0.55 -18.74 20.39
C LEU A 228 -0.24 -19.23 21.62
N ALA A 229 -1.10 -20.24 21.47
CA ALA A 229 -1.88 -20.79 22.57
C ALA A 229 -1.04 -21.26 23.78
N PRO A 230 0.12 -21.94 23.61
CA PRO A 230 0.98 -22.29 24.74
C PRO A 230 1.52 -21.08 25.50
N GLU A 231 1.85 -20.00 24.78
CA GLU A 231 2.30 -18.75 25.39
C GLU A 231 1.17 -18.06 26.16
N ALA A 232 -0.04 -18.03 25.60
CA ALA A 232 -1.21 -17.48 26.29
C ALA A 232 -1.47 -18.21 27.62
N ALA A 233 -1.44 -19.55 27.60
CA ALA A 233 -1.60 -20.37 28.80
C ALA A 233 -0.48 -20.12 29.83
N GLN A 234 0.76 -19.99 29.38
CA GLN A 234 1.89 -19.67 30.27
C GLN A 234 1.71 -18.29 30.93
N ARG A 235 1.31 -17.28 30.17
CA ARG A 235 1.05 -15.93 30.69
C ARG A 235 -0.13 -15.96 31.68
N LEU A 236 -1.18 -16.72 31.39
CA LEU A 236 -2.34 -16.88 32.29
C LEU A 236 -1.93 -17.49 33.63
N GLY A 237 -1.13 -18.57 33.61
CA GLY A 237 -0.63 -19.23 34.82
C GLY A 237 0.23 -18.30 35.69
N LYS A 238 1.07 -17.46 35.07
CA LYS A 238 1.85 -16.43 35.80
C LYS A 238 0.98 -15.39 36.50
N LEU A 239 -0.21 -15.11 35.96
CA LEU A 239 -1.19 -14.22 36.58
C LEU A 239 -2.05 -14.93 37.63
N GLY A 240 -1.84 -16.23 37.90
CA GLY A 240 -2.64 -17.01 38.84
C GLY A 240 -3.96 -17.51 38.27
N GLY A 241 -4.12 -17.52 36.94
CA GLY A 241 -5.22 -18.23 36.28
C GLY A 241 -4.99 -19.73 36.28
N LYS A 242 -6.08 -20.51 36.29
CA LYS A 242 -6.06 -21.98 36.12
C LYS A 242 -6.20 -22.35 34.66
#